data_AF-A0A970VG80-F1
#
_entry.id   AF-A0A970VG80-F1
#
_cell.length_a   1.000
_cell.length_b   1.000
_cell.length_c   1.000
_cell.angle_alpha   90.00
_cell.angle_beta   90.00
_cell.angle_gamma   90.00
#
_symmetry.space_group_name_H-M   'P 1'
#
loop_
_entity.id
_entity.type
_entity.pdbx_description
1 polymer ?
#
loop_
_entity_poly.entity_id
_entity_poly.type
_entity_poly.pdbx_seq_one_letter_code
_entity_poly.pdbx_strand_id
1 'polypeptide(L)'
;MRFRVPDFSYNHRDDEEYGVDYGILMDIKNAHAEWLNAQNLFNNVSDPELVDYAIYNMEAAKKKYMYMLKQARMKGIEGINNLLYHYGE
;
A
#
# COMPACT_ATOMS: atom_id res chain seq x y z
N MET A 1 5.51 -17.76 17.51
CA MET A 1 5.79 -16.42 18.07
C MET A 1 4.69 -15.46 17.60
N ARG A 2 4.04 -14.72 18.51
CA ARG A 2 3.16 -13.60 18.15
C ARG A 2 3.97 -12.31 18.29
N PHE A 3 4.33 -11.68 17.18
CA PHE A 3 4.95 -10.35 17.22
C PHE A 3 3.85 -9.33 17.49
N ARG A 4 3.81 -8.82 18.72
CA ARG A 4 3.01 -7.66 19.08
C ARG A 4 3.59 -6.48 18.31
N VAL A 5 2.82 -5.92 17.37
CA VAL A 5 3.18 -4.64 16.74
C VAL A 5 2.96 -3.53 17.75
N PRO A 6 3.99 -2.74 18.11
CA PRO A 6 3.81 -1.63 19.02
C PRO A 6 3.09 -0.47 18.32
N ASP A 7 2.17 0.16 19.02
CA ASP A 7 1.50 1.38 18.61
C ASP A 7 2.47 2.55 18.80
N PHE A 8 2.91 3.21 17.73
CA PHE A 8 3.80 4.36 17.82
C PHE A 8 3.36 5.49 16.88
N SER A 9 2.73 6.49 17.51
CA SER A 9 2.91 7.90 17.20
C SER A 9 4.35 8.20 16.75
N TYR A 10 4.52 8.56 15.48
CA TYR A 10 5.81 8.83 14.84
C TYR A 10 6.61 9.91 15.59
N ASN A 11 7.71 9.51 16.22
CA ASN A 11 8.82 10.41 16.55
C ASN A 11 9.98 10.09 15.59
N HIS A 12 10.22 10.98 14.61
CA HIS A 12 11.39 10.97 13.73
C HIS A 12 12.66 11.30 14.53
N ARG A 13 13.24 10.33 15.25
CA ARG A 13 14.58 10.47 15.85
C ARG A 13 15.42 9.19 15.91
N ASP A 14 15.04 8.11 15.20
CA ASP A 14 15.78 6.84 15.19
C ASP A 14 15.84 6.26 13.76
N ASP A 15 16.49 6.97 12.83
CA ASP A 15 16.42 6.72 11.38
C ASP A 15 17.53 5.82 10.79
N GLU A 16 18.11 4.86 11.53
CA GLU A 16 19.23 4.04 10.99
C GLU A 16 19.15 2.51 11.12
N GLU A 17 18.00 1.91 11.47
CA GLU A 17 17.95 0.44 11.60
C GLU A 17 16.65 -0.22 11.07
N TYR A 18 16.10 0.29 9.97
CA TYR A 18 15.14 -0.47 9.16
C TYR A 18 15.76 -0.72 7.79
N GLY A 19 16.04 -1.98 7.48
CA GLY A 19 16.65 -2.38 6.20
C GLY A 19 15.84 -1.88 5.01
N VAL A 20 16.50 -1.68 3.86
CA VAL A 20 15.90 -1.21 2.60
C VAL A 20 14.61 -1.96 2.24
N ASP A 21 14.54 -3.25 2.58
CA ASP A 21 13.37 -4.11 2.39
C ASP A 21 12.14 -3.64 3.19
N TYR A 22 12.32 -3.16 4.42
CA TYR A 22 11.23 -2.64 5.25
C TYR A 22 10.63 -1.36 4.66
N GLY A 23 11.49 -0.46 4.15
CA GLY A 23 11.05 0.75 3.43
C GLY A 23 10.21 0.39 2.20
N ILE A 24 10.67 -0.57 1.40
CA ILE A 24 9.95 -1.04 0.20
C ILE A 24 8.61 -1.69 0.59
N LEU A 25 8.55 -2.47 1.66
CA LEU A 25 7.31 -3.07 2.16
C LEU A 25 6.31 -1.99 2.64
N MET A 26 6.80 -0.94 3.30
CA MET A 26 5.96 0.19 3.74
C MET A 26 5.41 0.96 2.54
N ASP A 27 6.23 1.21 1.52
CA ASP A 27 5.79 1.87 0.28
C ASP A 27 4.73 1.05 -0.46
N ILE A 28 4.88 -0.28 -0.52
CA ILE A 28 3.88 -1.19 -1.10
C ILE A 28 2.57 -1.14 -0.31
N LYS A 29 2.64 -1.11 1.03
CA LYS A 29 1.47 -0.97 1.89
C LYS A 29 0.74 0.35 1.65
N ASN A 30 1.48 1.44 1.50
CA ASN A 30 0.91 2.76 1.20
C ASN A 30 0.23 2.76 -0.19
N ALA A 31 0.87 2.19 -1.21
CA ALA A 31 0.27 2.06 -2.54
C ALA A 31 -1.00 1.19 -2.54
N HIS A 32 -1.06 0.16 -1.69
CA HIS A 32 -2.27 -0.63 -1.49
C HIS A 32 -3.40 0.20 -0.87
N ALA A 33 -3.10 0.96 0.19
CA ALA A 33 -4.07 1.84 0.84
C ALA A 33 -4.60 2.93 -0.12
N GLU A 34 -3.72 3.51 -0.94
CA GLU A 34 -4.10 4.44 -2.02
C GLU A 34 -5.08 3.79 -2.99
N TRP A 35 -4.82 2.55 -3.42
CA TRP A 35 -5.71 1.82 -4.32
C TRP A 35 -7.07 1.51 -3.69
N LEU A 36 -7.11 1.11 -2.41
CA LEU A 36 -8.37 0.93 -1.67
C LEU A 36 -9.17 2.24 -1.57
N ASN A 37 -8.50 3.35 -1.28
CA ASN A 37 -9.13 4.67 -1.23
C ASN A 37 -9.69 5.08 -2.61
N ALA A 38 -8.94 4.82 -3.69
CA ALA A 38 -9.40 5.10 -5.04
C ALA A 38 -10.59 4.23 -5.47
N GLN A 39 -10.62 2.96 -5.05
CA GLN A 39 -11.80 2.09 -5.22
C GLN A 39 -13.00 2.62 -4.43
N ASN A 40 -12.80 3.05 -3.19
CA ASN A 40 -13.86 3.66 -2.38
C ASN A 40 -14.39 4.94 -3.04
N LEU A 41 -13.51 5.80 -3.57
CA LEU A 41 -13.92 6.97 -4.33
C LEU A 41 -14.78 6.58 -5.54
N PHE A 42 -14.33 5.64 -6.35
CA PHE A 42 -15.08 5.16 -7.52
C PHE A 42 -16.44 4.55 -7.15
N ASN A 43 -16.53 3.82 -6.04
CA ASN A 43 -17.79 3.22 -5.59
C ASN A 43 -18.79 4.26 -5.04
N ASN A 44 -18.31 5.41 -4.55
CA ASN A 44 -19.14 6.42 -3.90
C ASN A 44 -19.31 7.71 -4.72
N VAL A 45 -18.61 7.87 -5.84
CA VAL A 45 -18.74 9.05 -6.70
C VAL A 45 -20.14 9.06 -7.31
N SER A 46 -20.88 10.13 -7.07
CA SER A 46 -22.21 10.35 -7.63
C SER A 46 -22.26 11.53 -8.61
N ASP A 47 -21.23 12.36 -8.60
CA ASP A 47 -21.07 13.49 -9.53
C ASP A 47 -20.60 12.97 -10.90
N PRO A 48 -21.41 13.10 -11.97
CA PRO A 48 -21.05 12.66 -13.31
C PRO A 48 -19.74 13.27 -13.83
N GLU A 49 -19.42 14.51 -13.44
CA GLU A 49 -18.19 15.21 -13.86
C GLU A 49 -16.92 14.62 -13.21
N LEU A 50 -17.09 13.83 -12.14
CA LEU A 50 -15.99 13.22 -11.40
C LEU A 50 -15.84 11.70 -11.65
N VAL A 51 -16.78 11.07 -12.37
CA VAL A 51 -16.75 9.62 -12.63
C VAL A 51 -15.50 9.23 -13.42
N ASP A 52 -15.18 9.96 -14.49
CA ASP A 52 -14.01 9.68 -15.32
C ASP A 52 -12.70 9.84 -14.51
N TYR A 53 -12.65 10.86 -13.66
CA TYR A 53 -11.54 11.03 -12.73
C TYR A 53 -11.42 9.85 -11.76
N ALA A 54 -12.53 9.38 -11.18
CA ALA A 54 -12.52 8.27 -10.24
C ALA A 54 -12.07 6.96 -10.91
N ILE A 55 -12.51 6.69 -12.15
CA ILE A 55 -12.06 5.55 -12.96
C ILE A 55 -10.55 5.64 -13.20
N TYR A 56 -10.07 6.79 -13.69
CA TYR A 56 -8.66 6.99 -13.99
C TYR A 56 -7.79 6.81 -12.74
N ASN A 57 -8.19 7.43 -11.62
CA ASN A 57 -7.47 7.35 -10.35
C ASN A 57 -7.40 5.91 -9.83
N MET A 58 -8.51 5.17 -9.87
CA MET A 58 -8.55 3.76 -9.45
C MET A 58 -7.59 2.90 -10.28
N GLU A 59 -7.63 3.04 -11.61
CA GLU A 59 -6.78 2.26 -12.51
C GLU A 59 -5.29 2.65 -12.37
N ALA A 60 -4.99 3.94 -12.17
CA ALA A 60 -3.64 4.41 -11.93
C ALA A 60 -3.06 3.87 -10.62
N ALA A 61 -3.82 3.95 -9.52
CA ALA A 61 -3.40 3.44 -8.21
C ALA A 61 -3.19 1.91 -8.24
N LYS A 62 -4.11 1.18 -8.89
CA LYS A 62 -3.97 -0.27 -9.11
C LYS A 62 -2.68 -0.62 -9.86
N LYS A 63 -2.41 0.07 -10.98
CA LYS A 63 -1.18 -0.15 -11.77
C LYS A 63 0.08 0.15 -10.96
N LYS A 64 0.09 1.24 -10.18
CA LYS A 64 1.19 1.59 -9.26
C LYS A 64 1.45 0.46 -8.27
N TYR A 65 0.41 -0.01 -7.56
CA TYR A 65 0.53 -1.10 -6.60
C TYR A 65 1.06 -2.40 -7.24
N MET A 66 0.49 -2.81 -8.37
CA MET A 66 0.93 -4.02 -9.08
C MET A 66 2.39 -3.92 -9.56
N TYR A 67 2.81 -2.74 -10.03
CA TYR A 67 4.19 -2.48 -10.41
C TYR A 67 5.13 -2.64 -9.20
N MET A 68 4.81 -2.03 -8.06
CA MET A 68 5.64 -2.11 -6.85
C MET A 68 5.76 -3.54 -6.32
N LEU A 69 4.67 -4.32 -6.34
CA LEU A 69 4.70 -5.75 -6.04
C LEU A 69 5.63 -6.53 -6.98
N LYS A 70 5.60 -6.22 -8.29
CA LYS A 70 6.50 -6.85 -9.26
C LYS A 70 7.96 -6.50 -8.95
N GLN A 71 8.26 -5.24 -8.65
CA GLN A 71 9.62 -4.78 -8.32
C GLN A 71 10.16 -5.47 -7.07
N ALA A 72 9.36 -5.56 -6.00
CA ALA A 72 9.80 -6.22 -4.77
C ALA A 72 10.03 -7.73 -4.95
N ARG A 73 9.19 -8.40 -5.75
CA ARG A 73 9.44 -9.81 -6.13
C ARG A 73 10.74 -9.99 -6.90
N MET A 74 11.04 -9.09 -7.84
CA MET A 74 12.30 -9.13 -8.60
C MET A 74 13.53 -8.89 -7.72
N LYS A 75 13.39 -8.11 -6.65
CA LYS A 75 14.45 -7.86 -5.67
C LYS A 75 14.60 -8.98 -4.62
N GLY A 76 13.74 -9.99 -4.63
CA GLY A 76 13.78 -11.08 -3.66
C GLY A 76 13.31 -10.70 -2.26
N ILE A 77 12.50 -9.64 -2.13
CA ILE A 77 12.04 -9.15 -0.82
C ILE A 77 11.05 -10.16 -0.23
N GLU A 78 11.45 -10.82 0.85
CA GLU A 78 10.60 -11.70 1.64
C GLU A 78 9.62 -10.87 2.49
N GLY A 79 8.40 -11.36 2.70
CA GLY A 79 7.37 -10.66 3.50
C GLY A 79 6.25 -9.97 2.70
N ILE A 80 6.35 -9.88 1.37
CA ILE A 80 5.25 -9.41 0.50
C ILE A 80 3.97 -10.22 0.72
N ASN A 81 4.10 -11.55 0.92
CA ASN A 81 2.97 -12.43 1.17
C ASN A 81 2.26 -12.09 2.49
N ASN A 82 2.99 -11.67 3.53
CA ASN A 82 2.38 -11.28 4.82
C ASN A 82 1.57 -9.98 4.71
N LEU A 83 1.90 -9.08 3.77
CA LEU A 83 1.08 -7.89 3.47
C LEU A 83 -0.29 -8.27 2.88
N LEU A 84 -0.39 -9.41 2.20
CA LEU A 84 -1.64 -9.89 1.57
C LEU A 84 -2.55 -10.61 2.57
N TYR A 85 -2.01 -11.23 3.63
CA TYR A 85 -2.78 -12.01 4.60
C TYR A 85 -3.37 -11.21 5.77
N HIS A 86 -2.95 -9.96 5.98
CA HIS A 86 -3.41 -9.14 7.12
C HIS A 86 -4.54 -8.14 6.82
N TYR A 87 -5.06 -8.11 5.59
CA TYR A 87 -6.16 -7.21 5.18
C TYR A 87 -7.40 -7.97 4.67
N GLY A 88 -7.49 -9.27 4.98
CA GLY A 88 -8.61 -10.15 4.62
C GLY A 88 -9.59 -10.47 5.76
N GLU A 89 -9.61 -9.67 6.82
CA GLU A 89 -10.65 -9.72 7.88
C GLU A 89 -11.40 -8.39 7.98
#